data_AF-A0A7Y8A037-F1
#
_entry.id   AF-A0A7Y8A037-F1
#
_cell.length_a   1.000
_cell.length_b   1.000
_cell.length_c   1.000
_cell.angle_alpha   90.00
_cell.angle_beta   90.00
_cell.angle_gamma   90.00
#
_symmetry.space_group_name_H-M   'P 1'
#
loop_
_entity.id
_entity.type
_entity.pdbx_description
1 polymer ?
#
loop_
_entity_poly.entity_id
_entity_poly.type
_entity_poly.pdbx_seq_one_letter_code
_entity_poly.pdbx_strand_id
1 'polypeptide(L)'
;MRVLLDTHILLWALSDDPKLSARARKLIENAAEVYVSAATFWELAIKVGLWKLNVNLEEIREYCLESGYVELPVTSEHAIAVKDLEPHHRDPFDRLIIATAIIEPMKLLTADPIVAKYTPLAVLT
;
A
#
# COMPACT_ATOMS: atom_id res chain seq x y z
N MET A 1 -8.45 -13.44 -4.75
CA MET A 1 -7.00 -13.10 -4.80
C MET A 1 -6.65 -12.23 -3.61
N ARG A 2 -5.41 -12.21 -3.13
CA ARG A 2 -4.97 -11.28 -2.09
C ARG A 2 -4.42 -10.00 -2.71
N VAL A 3 -4.79 -8.86 -2.15
CA VAL A 3 -4.43 -7.54 -2.66
C VAL A 3 -3.70 -6.77 -1.57
N LEU A 4 -2.61 -6.09 -1.90
CA LEU A 4 -1.94 -5.11 -1.04
C LEU A 4 -2.19 -3.72 -1.62
N LEU A 5 -2.65 -2.79 -0.79
CA LEU A 5 -2.86 -1.41 -1.21
C LEU A 5 -1.60 -0.58 -0.97
N ASP A 6 -1.19 0.15 -2.00
CA ASP A 6 -0.25 1.26 -1.87
C ASP A 6 -0.92 2.44 -1.13
N THR A 7 -0.12 3.34 -0.54
CA THR A 7 -0.58 4.44 0.32
C THR A 7 -1.64 5.32 -0.35
N HIS A 8 -1.45 5.70 -1.61
CA HIS A 8 -2.44 6.53 -2.33
C HIS A 8 -3.75 5.78 -2.59
N ILE A 9 -3.64 4.51 -2.96
CA ILE A 9 -4.82 3.67 -3.22
C ILE A 9 -5.64 3.48 -1.95
N LEU A 10 -4.98 3.27 -0.81
CA LEU A 10 -5.64 3.19 0.50
C LEU A 10 -6.45 4.45 0.78
N LEU A 11 -5.81 5.62 0.71
CA LEU A 11 -6.47 6.89 1.04
C LEU A 11 -7.68 7.13 0.13
N TRP A 12 -7.53 6.88 -1.17
CA TRP A 12 -8.63 7.03 -2.12
C TRP A 12 -9.76 6.02 -1.91
N ALA A 13 -9.45 4.79 -1.52
CA ALA A 13 -10.46 3.78 -1.22
C ALA A 13 -11.28 4.16 0.03
N LEU A 14 -10.63 4.63 1.09
CA LEU A 14 -11.33 5.02 2.33
C LEU A 14 -12.16 6.29 2.17
N SER A 15 -11.74 7.23 1.32
CA SER A 15 -12.45 8.49 1.10
C SER A 15 -13.40 8.48 -0.10
N ASP A 16 -13.63 7.32 -0.72
CA ASP A 16 -14.37 7.17 -1.99
C ASP A 16 -13.91 8.17 -3.07
N ASP A 17 -12.60 8.41 -3.17
CA ASP A 17 -12.05 9.44 -4.06
C ASP A 17 -12.26 9.05 -5.55
N PRO A 18 -12.71 9.98 -6.41
CA PRO A 18 -12.87 9.72 -7.85
C PRO A 18 -11.56 9.37 -8.57
N LYS A 19 -10.39 9.66 -7.98
CA LYS A 19 -9.08 9.23 -8.48
C LYS A 19 -8.88 7.72 -8.38
N LEU A 20 -9.61 7.03 -7.51
CA LEU A 20 -9.59 5.57 -7.48
C LEU A 20 -10.27 5.04 -8.74
N SER A 21 -9.47 4.51 -9.67
CA SER A 21 -10.00 4.04 -10.94
C SER A 21 -11.00 2.90 -10.77
N ALA A 22 -11.91 2.78 -11.74
CA ALA A 22 -12.88 1.68 -11.76
C ALA A 22 -12.22 0.30 -11.74
N ARG A 23 -10.99 0.19 -12.28
CA ARG A 23 -10.19 -1.03 -12.23
C ARG A 23 -9.73 -1.34 -10.81
N ALA A 24 -9.20 -0.35 -10.08
CA ALA A 24 -8.79 -0.53 -8.69
C ALA A 24 -9.98 -0.94 -7.81
N ARG A 25 -11.11 -0.21 -7.92
CA ARG A 25 -12.36 -0.52 -7.19
C ARG A 25 -12.79 -1.97 -7.39
N LYS A 26 -12.87 -2.40 -8.64
CA LYS A 26 -13.25 -3.78 -8.97
C LYS A 26 -12.27 -4.80 -8.40
N LEU A 27 -10.96 -4.52 -8.40
CA LEU A 27 -9.97 -5.44 -7.84
C LEU A 27 -10.09 -5.55 -6.31
N ILE A 28 -10.36 -4.44 -5.63
CA ILE A 28 -10.59 -4.38 -4.18
C ILE A 28 -11.88 -5.16 -3.83
N GLU A 29 -12.99 -4.86 -4.51
CA GLU A 29 -14.29 -5.52 -4.29
C GLU A 29 -14.26 -7.04 -4.53
N ASN A 30 -13.46 -7.51 -5.48
CA ASN A 30 -13.34 -8.94 -5.81
C ASN A 30 -12.15 -9.62 -5.11
N ALA A 31 -11.45 -8.93 -4.22
CA ALA A 31 -10.36 -9.51 -3.44
C ALA A 31 -10.94 -10.49 -2.41
N ALA A 32 -10.18 -11.54 -2.11
CA ALA A 32 -10.50 -12.42 -0.99
C ALA A 32 -10.12 -11.75 0.34
N GLU A 33 -8.97 -11.07 0.33
CA GLU A 33 -8.44 -10.28 1.44
C GLU A 33 -7.76 -9.06 0.86
N VAL A 34 -7.97 -7.92 1.52
CA VAL A 34 -7.33 -6.64 1.21
C VAL A 34 -6.41 -6.31 2.36
N TYR A 35 -5.13 -6.14 2.06
CA TYR A 35 -4.08 -5.88 3.03
C TYR A 35 -3.63 -4.42 2.97
N VAL A 36 -3.26 -3.91 4.14
CA VAL A 36 -2.60 -2.61 4.31
C VAL A 36 -1.35 -2.84 5.13
N SER A 37 -0.18 -2.45 4.60
CA SER A 37 1.08 -2.63 5.33
C SER A 37 1.23 -1.59 6.44
N ALA A 38 1.80 -2.00 7.58
CA ALA A 38 2.25 -1.06 8.60
C ALA A 38 3.27 -0.03 8.06
N ALA A 39 3.97 -0.34 6.96
CA ALA A 39 4.84 0.63 6.26
C ALA A 39 4.07 1.86 5.74
N THR A 40 2.82 1.68 5.28
CA THR A 40 1.95 2.78 4.85
C THR A 40 1.64 3.71 6.03
N PHE A 41 1.27 3.17 7.19
CA PHE A 41 1.04 3.98 8.39
C PHE A 41 2.31 4.67 8.88
N TRP A 42 3.47 4.01 8.76
CA TRP A 42 4.76 4.61 9.10
C TRP A 42 5.06 5.83 8.21
N GLU A 43 4.83 5.74 6.90
CA GLU A 43 4.96 6.86 5.97
C GLU A 43 3.99 8.01 6.33
N LEU A 44 2.72 7.68 6.57
CA LEU A 44 1.70 8.67 6.93
C LEU A 44 2.03 9.38 8.25
N ALA A 45 2.51 8.64 9.26
CA ALA A 45 2.94 9.19 10.54
C ALA A 45 4.07 10.21 10.40
N ILE A 46 5.06 9.93 9.55
CA ILE A 46 6.14 10.87 9.25
C ILE A 46 5.59 12.11 8.54
N LYS A 47 4.70 11.95 7.56
CA LYS A 47 4.08 13.09 6.85
C LYS A 47 3.27 13.99 7.78
N VAL A 48 2.51 13.41 8.71
CA VAL A 48 1.77 14.15 9.74
C VAL A 48 2.73 14.89 10.67
N GLY A 49 3.76 14.20 11.21
CA GLY A 49 4.75 14.82 12.09
C GLY A 49 5.56 15.94 11.44
N LEU A 50 5.72 15.91 10.12
CA LEU A 50 6.36 16.97 9.32
C LEU A 50 5.38 18.06 8.84
N TRP A 51 4.12 18.07 9.30
CA TRP A 51 3.07 19.01 8.90
C TRP A 51 2.78 19.03 7.39
N LYS A 52 3.09 17.92 6.70
CA LYS A 52 2.82 17.74 5.26
C LYS A 52 1.44 17.13 5.00
N LEU A 53 0.79 16.62 6.04
CA LEU A 53 -0.52 16.02 6.01
C LEU A 53 -1.25 16.34 7.30
N ASN A 54 -2.56 16.62 7.22
CA ASN A 54 -3.40 16.90 8.38
C ASN A 54 -4.56 15.89 8.40
N VAL A 55 -4.30 14.71 8.96
CA VAL A 55 -5.26 13.60 9.07
C VAL A 55 -5.11 12.95 10.45
N ASN A 56 -6.18 12.32 10.93
CA ASN A 56 -6.17 11.49 12.12
C ASN A 56 -5.80 10.05 11.74
N LEU A 57 -4.67 9.56 12.21
CA LEU A 57 -4.14 8.25 11.81
C LEU A 57 -4.87 7.10 12.50
N GLU A 58 -5.32 7.33 13.73
CA GLU A 58 -6.15 6.40 14.48
C GLU A 58 -7.49 6.19 13.79
N GLU A 59 -8.10 7.27 13.29
CA GLU A 59 -9.35 7.22 12.52
C GLU A 59 -9.18 6.50 11.18
N ILE A 60 -8.09 6.78 10.43
CA ILE A 60 -7.77 6.05 9.21
C ILE A 60 -7.62 4.55 9.49
N ARG A 61 -6.92 4.20 10.57
CA ARG A 61 -6.73 2.81 10.97
C ARG A 61 -8.05 2.14 11.34
N GLU A 62 -8.92 2.83 12.07
CA GLU A 62 -10.26 2.34 12.39
C GLU A 62 -11.08 2.08 11.12
N TYR A 63 -11.10 3.00 10.15
CA TYR A 63 -11.78 2.79 8.88
C TYR A 63 -11.22 1.62 8.06
N CYS A 64 -9.92 1.35 8.14
CA CYS A 64 -9.35 0.14 7.52
C CYS A 64 -9.99 -1.12 8.12
N LEU A 65 -10.06 -1.19 9.46
CA LEU A 65 -10.59 -2.34 10.17
C LEU A 65 -12.10 -2.52 9.92
N GLU A 66 -12.86 -1.42 9.92
CA GLU A 66 -14.30 -1.42 9.60
C GLU A 66 -14.56 -1.84 8.15
N SER A 67 -13.65 -1.51 7.23
CA SER A 67 -13.70 -1.96 5.83
C SER A 67 -13.31 -3.44 5.64
N GLY A 68 -12.94 -4.13 6.72
CA GLY A 68 -12.49 -5.52 6.69
C GLY A 68 -11.07 -5.70 6.13
N TYR A 69 -10.27 -4.63 6.09
CA TYR A 69 -8.88 -4.72 5.66
C TYR A 69 -8.01 -5.35 6.74
N VAL A 70 -7.01 -6.12 6.30
CA VAL A 70 -6.08 -6.82 7.17
C VAL A 70 -4.80 -6.00 7.31
N GLU A 71 -4.48 -5.58 8.52
CA GLU A 71 -3.22 -4.91 8.81
C GLU A 71 -2.06 -5.91 8.75
N LEU A 72 -1.07 -5.62 7.90
CA LEU A 72 0.08 -6.48 7.66
C LEU A 72 1.33 -5.93 8.37
N PRO A 73 1.88 -6.63 9.38
CA PRO A 73 3.09 -6.18 10.06
C PRO A 73 4.29 -6.18 9.11
N VAL A 74 5.20 -5.22 9.32
CA VAL A 74 6.52 -5.25 8.69
C VAL A 74 7.41 -6.21 9.46
N THR A 75 7.92 -7.24 8.79
CA THR A 75 8.88 -8.20 9.36
C THR A 75 10.30 -7.85 8.92
N SER A 76 11.30 -8.46 9.58
CA SER A 76 12.69 -8.37 9.13
C SER A 76 12.89 -8.99 7.74
N GLU A 77 12.09 -9.99 7.36
CA GLU A 77 12.12 -10.60 6.03
C GLU A 77 11.72 -9.59 4.95
N HIS A 78 10.66 -8.82 5.19
CA HIS A 78 10.25 -7.72 4.29
C HIS A 78 11.36 -6.69 4.14
N ALA A 79 11.98 -6.29 5.25
CA ALA A 79 13.03 -5.27 5.27
C ALA A 79 14.32 -5.74 4.56
N ILE A 80 14.75 -6.99 4.77
CA ILE A 80 15.96 -7.54 4.15
C ILE A 80 15.78 -7.63 2.62
N ALA A 81 14.59 -8.02 2.15
CA ALA A 81 14.30 -8.18 0.72
C ALA A 81 14.40 -6.88 -0.09
N VAL A 82 14.34 -5.70 0.56
CA VAL A 82 14.52 -4.39 -0.11
C VAL A 82 15.87 -4.27 -0.81
N LYS A 83 16.91 -4.97 -0.34
CA LYS A 83 18.26 -4.95 -0.93
C LYS A 83 18.29 -5.53 -2.35
N ASP A 84 17.35 -6.43 -2.66
CA ASP A 84 17.29 -7.16 -3.93
C ASP A 84 16.46 -6.41 -4.99
N LEU A 85 15.81 -5.32 -4.61
CA LEU A 85 15.04 -4.47 -5.52
C LEU A 85 15.94 -3.54 -6.33
N GLU A 86 15.67 -3.46 -7.64
CA GLU A 86 16.36 -2.53 -8.55
C GLU A 86 16.27 -1.06 -8.06
N PRO A 87 17.24 -0.19 -8.40
CA PRO A 87 17.28 1.18 -7.89
C PRO A 87 16.41 2.18 -8.68
N HIS A 88 15.20 1.78 -9.11
CA HIS A 88 14.27 2.67 -9.85
C HIS A 88 13.61 3.75 -8.99
N HIS A 89 13.37 3.42 -7.71
CA HIS A 89 12.67 4.25 -6.74
C HIS A 89 13.54 4.47 -5.50
N ARG A 90 13.44 5.67 -4.91
CA ARG A 90 14.24 6.10 -3.76
C ARG A 90 13.47 6.11 -2.44
N ASP A 91 12.14 6.12 -2.47
CA ASP A 91 11.37 6.14 -1.23
C ASP A 91 11.50 4.78 -0.52
N PRO A 92 12.01 4.76 0.72
CA PRO A 92 12.16 3.52 1.48
C PRO A 92 10.82 2.84 1.79
N PHE A 93 9.72 3.57 1.93
CA PHE A 93 8.41 3.00 2.26
C PHE A 93 7.82 2.26 1.08
N ASP A 94 7.82 2.88 -0.11
CA ASP A 94 7.34 2.22 -1.33
C ASP A 94 8.17 0.98 -1.64
N ARG A 95 9.50 1.05 -1.47
CA ARG A 95 10.38 -0.11 -1.64
C ARG A 95 10.04 -1.23 -0.65
N LEU A 96 9.70 -0.89 0.59
CA LEU A 96 9.30 -1.87 1.60
C LEU A 96 7.92 -2.49 1.28
N ILE A 97 6.96 -1.70 0.79
CA ILE A 97 5.65 -2.18 0.33
C ILE A 97 5.82 -3.14 -0.87
N ILE A 98 6.67 -2.78 -1.84
CA ILE A 98 7.02 -3.63 -2.98
C ILE A 98 7.64 -4.96 -2.50
N ALA A 99 8.63 -4.89 -1.61
CA ALA A 99 9.29 -6.07 -1.06
C ALA A 99 8.29 -6.98 -0.33
N THR A 100 7.38 -6.38 0.45
CA THR A 100 6.30 -7.08 1.15
C THR A 100 5.40 -7.82 0.17
N ALA A 101 4.95 -7.19 -0.92
CA ALA A 101 4.12 -7.82 -1.94
C ALA A 101 4.80 -8.99 -2.68
N ILE A 102 6.14 -8.98 -2.73
CA ILE A 102 6.94 -10.05 -3.35
C ILE A 102 7.14 -11.21 -2.38
N ILE A 103 7.54 -10.93 -1.13
CA ILE A 103 7.76 -11.93 -0.08
C ILE A 103 6.46 -12.63 0.30
N GLU A 104 5.38 -11.87 0.36
CA GLU A 104 4.03 -12.37 0.52
C GLU A 104 3.29 -12.16 -0.81
N PRO A 105 3.28 -13.15 -1.74
CA PRO A 105 2.75 -12.94 -3.08
C PRO A 105 1.33 -12.40 -3.06
N MET A 106 1.21 -11.11 -3.38
CA MET A 106 -0.03 -10.32 -3.36
C MET A 106 -0.05 -9.39 -4.57
N LYS A 107 -1.23 -9.10 -5.11
CA LYS A 107 -1.37 -8.07 -6.13
C LYS A 107 -1.23 -6.70 -5.48
N LEU A 108 -0.16 -5.98 -5.80
CA LEU A 108 0.07 -4.62 -5.31
C LEU A 108 -0.69 -3.63 -6.21
N LEU A 109 -1.73 -2.99 -5.69
CA LEU A 109 -2.41 -1.93 -6.42
C LEU A 109 -1.70 -0.61 -6.18
N THR A 110 -1.33 0.08 -7.25
CA THR A 110 -0.60 1.35 -7.19
C THR A 110 -1.05 2.28 -8.31
N ALA A 111 -0.93 3.58 -8.06
CA ALA A 111 -1.05 4.62 -9.08
C ALA A 111 0.31 5.10 -9.59
N ASP A 112 1.42 4.61 -9.02
CA ASP A 112 2.77 5.00 -9.41
C ASP A 112 3.32 4.08 -10.53
N PRO A 113 3.58 4.61 -11.74
CA PRO A 113 4.16 3.82 -12.82
C PRO A 113 5.60 3.34 -12.53
N ILE A 114 6.32 3.92 -11.56
CA ILE A 114 7.63 3.43 -11.13
C ILE A 114 7.48 2.15 -10.32
N VAL A 115 6.55 2.12 -9.36
CA VAL A 115 6.23 0.92 -8.57
C VAL A 115 5.86 -0.26 -9.47
N ALA A 116 5.08 -0.01 -10.53
CA ALA A 116 4.67 -1.02 -11.49
C ALA A 116 5.84 -1.71 -12.26
N LYS A 117 7.05 -1.13 -12.26
CA LYS A 117 8.21 -1.71 -12.95
C LYS A 117 8.92 -2.80 -12.13
N TYR A 118 8.66 -2.88 -10.83
CA TYR A 118 9.41 -3.76 -9.93
C TYR A 118 9.00 -5.23 -10.00
N THR A 119 7.74 -5.51 -10.32
CA THR A 119 7.19 -6.86 -10.21
C THR A 119 5.94 -7.04 -11.07
N PRO A 120 5.72 -8.21 -11.69
CA PRO A 120 4.47 -8.54 -12.37
C PRO A 120 3.27 -8.66 -11.42
N LEU A 121 3.51 -8.62 -10.11
CA LEU A 121 2.46 -8.54 -9.09
C LEU A 121 1.84 -7.15 -9.00
N ALA A 122 2.58 -6.10 -9.38
CA ALA A 122 2.07 -4.75 -9.37
C ALA A 122 1.03 -4.54 -10.47
N VAL A 123 -0.05 -3.86 -10.12
CA VAL A 123 -1.12 -3.48 -11.04
C VAL A 123 -1.23 -1.97 -10.99
N LEU A 124 -0.80 -1.33 -12.07
CA LEU A 124 -1.02 0.09 -12.27
C LEU A 124 -2.51 0.32 -12.55
N THR A 125 -3.14 1.17 -11.74
CA THR A 125 -4.58 1.44 -11.79
C THR A 125 -4.90 2.91 -11.74
#